data_AF-A0A8T7D5Q7-F1
#
_entry.id   AF-A0A8T7D5Q7-F1
#
_cell.length_a   1.000
_cell.length_b   1.000
_cell.length_c   1.000
_cell.angle_alpha   90.00
_cell.angle_beta   90.00
_cell.angle_gamma   90.00
#
_symmetry.space_group_name_H-M   'P 1'
#
loop_
_entity.id
_entity.type
_entity.pdbx_description
1 polymer ?
#
loop_
_entity_poly.entity_id
_entity_poly.type
_entity_poly.pdbx_seq_one_letter_code
_entity_poly.pdbx_strand_id
1 'polypeptide(L)'
;MIDNESSRKSPPTLAPYIDSDEAGTCITVNQRLARALRNTFDAERLSEGLLSWETPDILPFSAWLQRSWEEYRDRSKKPLPVLLGPFQEHALWDRIIRETQEPTEVALLQVSSAAQHAMDAWARIKGWRVPEQEYRAPWDEDARAFSHWAKVFVRLCRTHNWTDPGSALDALIEAIRAKEIDIPKRFILAGFDEFTPRQQDLLETLGNSGTQITHWAPQPYRNTRHSGCVRICLADEEKELEAAARWARALIERGVAGPIGIVIPALTGMRSAVLRVFDGILRPEAKYAIEELDT
;
A
#
# COMPACT_ATOMS: atom_id res chain seq x y z
N MET A 1 20.44 -44.71 2.29
CA MET A 1 18.98 -44.75 2.52
C MET A 1 18.71 -43.99 3.81
N ILE A 2 18.67 -42.67 3.72
CA ILE A 2 18.13 -41.78 4.75
C ILE A 2 17.41 -40.70 3.94
N ASP A 3 16.09 -40.81 3.91
CA ASP A 3 15.20 -39.84 3.31
C ASP A 3 15.37 -38.50 4.02
N ASN A 4 15.89 -37.52 3.29
CA ASN A 4 15.86 -36.13 3.70
C ASN A 4 14.76 -35.45 2.88
N GLU A 5 13.52 -35.81 3.16
CA GLU A 5 12.37 -34.92 2.90
C GLU A 5 12.55 -33.71 3.81
N SER A 6 13.38 -32.77 3.33
CA SER A 6 13.37 -31.40 3.80
C SER A 6 11.98 -30.87 3.54
N SER A 7 11.15 -30.97 4.57
CA SER A 7 9.80 -30.41 4.64
C SER A 7 9.86 -28.98 4.12
N ARG A 8 9.44 -28.80 2.87
CA ARG A 8 9.18 -27.51 2.25
C ARG A 8 8.10 -26.86 3.10
N LYS A 9 8.50 -26.07 4.08
CA LYS A 9 7.55 -25.27 4.85
C LYS A 9 7.14 -24.11 3.96
N SER A 10 6.03 -24.32 3.26
CA SER A 10 5.37 -23.30 2.45
C SER A 10 5.14 -22.04 3.30
N PRO A 11 5.27 -20.84 2.71
CA PRO A 11 4.85 -19.61 3.37
C PRO A 11 3.37 -19.71 3.79
N PRO A 12 2.91 -18.90 4.76
CA PRO A 12 1.51 -18.92 5.17
C PRO A 12 0.58 -18.70 3.97
N THR A 13 -0.18 -19.75 3.66
CA THR A 13 -0.97 -19.89 2.43
C THR A 13 -2.30 -19.15 2.55
N LEU A 14 -2.64 -18.36 1.52
CA LEU A 14 -3.95 -17.69 1.40
C LEU A 14 -4.99 -18.56 0.70
N ALA A 15 -4.56 -19.60 -0.02
CA ALA A 15 -5.41 -20.51 -0.77
C ALA A 15 -6.67 -20.99 -0.02
N PRO A 16 -6.62 -21.45 1.25
CA PRO A 16 -7.81 -21.95 1.94
C PRO A 16 -8.90 -20.89 2.13
N TYR A 17 -8.52 -19.62 2.15
CA TYR A 17 -9.45 -18.51 2.34
C TYR A 17 -10.10 -18.08 1.02
N ILE A 18 -9.38 -18.26 -0.10
CA ILE A 18 -9.79 -17.82 -1.43
C ILE A 18 -10.54 -18.93 -2.19
N ASP A 19 -10.13 -20.19 -2.02
CA ASP A 19 -10.69 -21.37 -2.69
C ASP A 19 -12.00 -21.89 -2.10
N SER A 20 -12.52 -21.25 -1.05
CA SER A 20 -13.79 -21.69 -0.47
C SER A 20 -14.93 -21.58 -1.49
N ASP A 21 -15.93 -22.47 -1.38
CA ASP A 21 -17.13 -22.54 -2.24
C ASP A 21 -17.88 -21.21 -2.42
N GLU A 22 -17.62 -20.21 -1.58
CA GLU A 22 -18.01 -18.82 -1.79
C GLU A 22 -16.75 -17.98 -2.13
N ALA A 23 -16.61 -17.60 -3.40
CA ALA A 23 -15.50 -16.75 -3.87
C ALA A 23 -15.41 -15.47 -3.01
N GLY A 24 -14.29 -15.33 -2.29
CA GLY A 24 -14.05 -14.21 -1.37
C GLY A 24 -13.14 -13.15 -1.96
N THR A 25 -13.33 -11.90 -1.54
CA THR A 25 -12.47 -10.78 -1.93
C THR A 25 -11.40 -10.54 -0.85
N CYS A 26 -10.12 -10.61 -1.20
CA CYS A 26 -9.03 -10.25 -0.32
C CYS A 26 -8.64 -8.78 -0.50
N ILE A 27 -8.91 -7.97 0.53
CA ILE A 27 -8.47 -6.59 0.61
C ILE A 27 -7.15 -6.52 1.36
N THR A 28 -6.17 -5.84 0.78
CA THR A 28 -4.86 -5.59 1.38
C THR A 28 -4.68 -4.11 1.72
N VAL A 29 -3.77 -3.82 2.66
CA VAL A 29 -3.40 -2.42 2.98
C VAL A 29 -2.76 -1.67 1.82
N ASN A 30 -2.06 -2.35 0.92
CA ASN A 30 -1.32 -1.68 -0.15
C ASN A 30 -1.05 -2.60 -1.35
N GLN A 31 -0.73 -1.95 -2.46
CA GLN A 31 -0.41 -2.59 -3.74
C GLN A 31 0.75 -3.60 -3.65
N ARG A 32 1.73 -3.36 -2.76
CA ARG A 32 2.89 -4.24 -2.59
C ARG A 32 2.45 -5.58 -1.98
N LEU A 33 1.61 -5.54 -0.96
CA LEU A 33 1.07 -6.74 -0.32
C LEU A 33 0.14 -7.51 -1.26
N ALA A 34 -0.76 -6.84 -1.98
CA ALA A 34 -1.62 -7.48 -2.99
C ALA A 34 -0.81 -8.28 -4.01
N ARG A 35 0.25 -7.68 -4.57
CA ARG A 35 1.15 -8.37 -5.51
C ARG A 35 1.88 -9.55 -4.88
N ALA A 36 2.42 -9.37 -3.68
CA ALA A 36 3.13 -10.45 -2.99
C ALA A 36 2.21 -11.64 -2.73
N LEU A 37 0.98 -11.39 -2.27
CA LEU A 37 0.00 -12.44 -1.99
C LEU A 37 -0.47 -13.17 -3.25
N ARG A 38 -0.67 -12.44 -4.37
CA ARG A 38 -0.98 -13.07 -5.66
C ARG A 38 0.15 -13.96 -6.15
N ASN A 39 1.39 -13.47 -6.09
CA ASN A 39 2.55 -14.28 -6.48
C ASN A 39 2.70 -15.54 -5.61
N THR A 40 2.45 -15.45 -4.30
CA THR A 40 2.46 -16.62 -3.41
C THR A 40 1.38 -17.62 -3.81
N PHE A 41 0.15 -17.16 -4.05
CA PHE A 41 -0.94 -18.02 -4.50
C PHE A 41 -0.62 -18.71 -5.83
N ASP A 42 -0.08 -17.96 -6.80
CA ASP A 42 0.30 -18.51 -8.12
C ASP A 42 1.42 -19.55 -8.00
N ALA A 43 2.40 -19.31 -7.14
CA ALA A 43 3.48 -20.27 -6.87
C ALA A 43 2.96 -21.56 -6.21
N GLU A 44 1.97 -21.46 -5.33
CA GLU A 44 1.32 -22.61 -4.70
C GLU A 44 0.59 -23.46 -5.75
N ARG A 45 -0.21 -22.85 -6.62
CA ARG A 45 -0.93 -23.57 -7.70
C ARG A 45 0.00 -24.27 -8.67
N LEU A 46 1.09 -23.60 -9.03
CA LEU A 46 2.12 -24.20 -9.87
C LEU A 46 2.77 -25.42 -9.17
N SER A 47 3.00 -25.33 -7.86
CA SER A 47 3.58 -26.43 -7.08
C SER A 47 2.63 -27.62 -6.91
N GLU A 48 1.32 -27.39 -6.98
CA GLU A 48 0.27 -28.42 -7.03
C GLU A 48 0.14 -29.07 -8.43
N GLY A 49 0.89 -28.59 -9.42
CA GLY A 49 0.88 -29.11 -10.78
C GLY A 49 -0.27 -28.60 -11.65
N LEU A 50 -1.00 -27.57 -11.21
CA LEU A 50 -2.03 -26.94 -12.02
C LEU A 50 -1.39 -26.13 -13.15
N LEU A 51 -2.00 -26.19 -14.34
CA LEU A 51 -1.55 -25.45 -15.52
C LEU A 51 -2.34 -24.16 -15.75
N SER A 52 -3.49 -24.02 -15.11
CA SER A 52 -4.37 -22.86 -15.17
C SER A 52 -5.29 -22.86 -13.95
N TRP A 53 -5.56 -21.68 -13.41
CA TRP A 53 -6.49 -21.46 -12.30
C TRP A 53 -7.19 -20.11 -12.46
N GLU A 54 -8.31 -19.93 -11.77
CA GLU A 54 -8.99 -18.65 -11.71
C GLU A 54 -8.12 -17.62 -10.98
N THR A 55 -8.06 -16.39 -11.50
CA THR A 55 -7.27 -15.34 -10.85
C THR A 55 -7.92 -14.98 -9.52
N PRO A 56 -7.20 -15.09 -8.39
CA PRO A 56 -7.78 -14.83 -7.08
C PRO A 56 -8.13 -13.34 -6.94
N ASP A 57 -9.28 -13.01 -6.33
CA ASP A 57 -9.70 -11.60 -6.16
C ASP A 57 -8.95 -10.93 -5.00
N ILE A 58 -7.70 -10.52 -5.26
CA ILE A 58 -6.80 -9.86 -4.31
C ILE A 58 -6.53 -8.43 -4.79
N LEU A 59 -6.86 -7.45 -3.97
CA LEU A 59 -6.71 -6.04 -4.34
C LEU A 59 -6.42 -5.16 -3.12
N PRO A 60 -5.72 -4.03 -3.29
CA PRO A 60 -5.62 -3.04 -2.23
C PRO A 60 -6.95 -2.34 -2.00
N PHE A 61 -7.14 -1.82 -0.79
CA PHE A 61 -8.35 -1.09 -0.39
C PHE A 61 -8.78 0.00 -1.39
N SER A 62 -7.84 0.78 -1.92
CA SER A 62 -8.12 1.84 -2.89
C SER A 62 -8.68 1.30 -4.21
N ALA A 63 -8.14 0.18 -4.71
CA ALA A 63 -8.65 -0.45 -5.93
C ALA A 63 -10.04 -1.07 -5.69
N TRP A 64 -10.28 -1.62 -4.50
CA TRP A 64 -11.59 -2.16 -4.12
C TRP A 64 -12.65 -1.06 -4.07
N LEU A 65 -12.32 0.06 -3.45
CA LEU A 65 -13.20 1.23 -3.42
C LEU A 65 -13.51 1.72 -4.84
N GLN A 66 -12.50 1.82 -5.71
CA GLN A 66 -12.70 2.26 -7.09
C GLN A 66 -13.61 1.31 -7.87
N ARG A 67 -13.34 -0.01 -7.81
CA ARG A 67 -14.20 -1.02 -8.46
C ARG A 67 -15.64 -0.94 -7.94
N SER A 68 -15.81 -0.88 -6.63
CA SER A 68 -17.14 -0.84 -6.00
C SER A 68 -17.89 0.45 -6.33
N TRP A 69 -17.18 1.57 -6.46
CA TRP A 69 -17.76 2.85 -6.88
C TRP A 69 -18.22 2.83 -8.34
N GLU A 70 -17.42 2.24 -9.24
CA GLU A 70 -17.78 2.06 -10.64
C GLU A 70 -19.02 1.18 -10.79
N GLU A 71 -19.07 0.04 -10.09
CA GLU A 71 -20.24 -0.84 -10.05
C GLU A 71 -21.49 -0.14 -9.50
N TYR A 72 -21.33 0.66 -8.43
CA TYR A 72 -22.43 1.45 -7.88
C TYR A 72 -22.94 2.49 -8.87
N ARG A 73 -22.03 3.19 -9.55
CA ARG A 73 -22.39 4.19 -10.56
C ARG A 73 -23.14 3.58 -11.73
N ASP A 74 -22.73 2.40 -12.19
CA ASP A 74 -23.35 1.74 -13.33
C ASP A 74 -24.76 1.19 -13.01
N ARG A 75 -25.01 0.83 -11.73
CA ARG A 75 -26.31 0.34 -11.26
C ARG A 75 -27.24 1.45 -10.74
N SER A 76 -26.67 2.58 -10.30
CA SER A 76 -27.44 3.68 -9.73
C SER A 76 -28.36 4.32 -10.76
N LYS A 77 -29.62 4.54 -10.39
CA LYS A 77 -30.59 5.29 -11.21
C LYS A 77 -30.29 6.79 -11.23
N LYS A 78 -29.46 7.28 -10.30
CA LYS A 78 -29.07 8.69 -10.19
C LYS A 78 -27.62 8.85 -10.65
N PRO A 79 -27.29 9.95 -11.36
CA PRO A 79 -25.92 10.22 -11.74
C PRO A 79 -25.06 10.42 -10.48
N LEU A 80 -24.10 9.53 -10.28
CA LEU A 80 -23.11 9.66 -9.20
C LEU A 80 -21.93 10.52 -9.66
N PRO A 81 -21.25 11.21 -8.72
CA PRO A 81 -20.04 11.94 -9.04
C PRO A 81 -18.91 11.03 -9.53
N VAL A 82 -18.01 11.59 -10.31
CA VAL A 82 -16.79 10.89 -10.74
C VAL A 82 -15.84 10.82 -9.54
N LEU A 83 -15.45 9.60 -9.17
CA LEU A 83 -14.43 9.37 -8.16
C LEU A 83 -13.07 9.79 -8.73
N LEU A 84 -12.40 10.71 -8.03
CA LEU A 84 -11.05 11.12 -8.37
C LEU A 84 -10.07 9.98 -8.05
N GLY A 85 -9.35 9.52 -9.07
CA GLY A 85 -8.19 8.65 -8.88
C GLY A 85 -7.01 9.41 -8.27
N PRO A 86 -5.98 8.72 -7.74
CA PRO A 86 -4.85 9.35 -7.06
C PRO A 86 -4.15 10.44 -7.89
N PHE A 87 -3.96 10.20 -9.19
CA PHE A 87 -3.35 11.18 -10.09
C PHE A 87 -4.25 12.40 -10.32
N GLN A 88 -5.56 12.20 -10.45
CA GLN A 88 -6.52 13.29 -10.68
C GLN A 88 -6.66 14.18 -9.44
N GLU A 89 -6.70 13.56 -8.26
CA GLU A 89 -6.72 14.27 -7.00
C GLU A 89 -5.43 15.07 -6.78
N HIS A 90 -4.26 14.45 -6.98
CA HIS A 90 -2.96 15.15 -6.88
C HIS A 90 -2.86 16.32 -7.85
N ALA A 91 -3.23 16.14 -9.12
CA ALA A 91 -3.22 17.20 -10.12
C ALA A 91 -4.17 18.35 -9.76
N LEU A 92 -5.31 18.04 -9.13
CA LEU A 92 -6.24 19.06 -8.63
C LEU A 92 -5.62 19.85 -7.47
N TRP A 93 -4.97 19.18 -6.52
CA TRP A 93 -4.24 19.86 -5.44
C TRP A 93 -3.09 20.73 -5.96
N ASP A 94 -2.28 20.20 -6.88
CA ASP A 94 -1.18 20.94 -7.51
C ASP A 94 -1.69 22.23 -8.17
N ARG A 95 -2.77 22.11 -8.96
CA ARG A 95 -3.43 23.25 -9.60
C ARG A 95 -3.91 24.29 -8.59
N ILE A 96 -4.61 23.86 -7.54
CA ILE A 96 -5.14 24.76 -6.50
C ILE A 96 -4.00 25.54 -5.84
N ILE A 97 -2.92 24.86 -5.48
CA ILE A 97 -1.78 25.47 -4.80
C ILE A 97 -1.09 26.46 -5.74
N ARG A 98 -0.84 26.07 -6.99
CA ARG A 98 -0.21 26.92 -8.01
C ARG A 98 -1.00 28.19 -8.31
N GLU A 99 -2.33 28.12 -8.34
CA GLU A 99 -3.20 29.28 -8.56
C GLU A 99 -3.26 30.22 -7.33
N THR A 100 -2.81 29.76 -6.16
CA THR A 100 -2.80 30.56 -4.92
C THR A 100 -1.45 31.12 -4.51
N GLN A 101 -0.35 30.69 -5.15
CA GLN A 101 1.01 31.14 -4.86
C GLN A 101 1.55 32.10 -5.93
N GLU A 102 2.41 33.03 -5.53
CA GLU A 102 3.17 33.88 -6.46
C GLU A 102 4.23 33.05 -7.21
N PRO A 103 4.31 33.14 -8.55
CA PRO A 103 5.16 32.25 -9.34
C PRO A 103 6.66 32.58 -9.19
N THR A 104 7.39 31.71 -8.47
CA THR A 104 8.87 31.67 -8.46
C THR A 104 9.36 30.23 -8.67
N GLU A 105 10.53 30.03 -9.28
CA GLU A 105 11.02 28.70 -9.70
C GLU A 105 11.19 27.71 -8.52
N VAL A 106 11.66 28.20 -7.36
CA VAL A 106 11.73 27.41 -6.11
C VAL A 106 10.33 27.08 -5.59
N ALA A 107 9.36 27.99 -5.70
CA ALA A 107 7.98 27.71 -5.30
C ALA A 107 7.38 26.60 -6.17
N LEU A 108 7.66 26.54 -7.47
CA LEU A 108 7.13 25.50 -8.38
C LEU A 108 7.52 24.08 -7.96
N LEU A 109 8.75 23.86 -7.48
CA LEU A 109 9.20 22.55 -6.96
C LEU A 109 8.52 22.21 -5.62
N GLN A 110 8.23 23.21 -4.80
CA GLN A 110 7.50 23.04 -3.54
C GLN A 110 6.01 22.74 -3.78
N VAL A 111 5.41 23.19 -4.88
CA VAL A 111 3.98 22.94 -5.20
C VAL A 111 3.67 21.45 -5.23
N SER A 112 4.45 20.64 -5.95
CA SER A 112 4.15 19.20 -6.09
C SER A 112 4.25 18.45 -4.77
N SER A 113 5.19 18.84 -3.91
CA SER A 113 5.36 18.28 -2.55
C SER A 113 4.22 18.72 -1.63
N ALA A 114 3.88 20.02 -1.65
CA ALA A 114 2.76 20.58 -0.91
C ALA A 114 1.42 19.96 -1.34
N ALA A 115 1.25 19.67 -2.64
CA ALA A 115 0.07 18.98 -3.17
C ALA A 115 -0.05 17.55 -2.61
N GLN A 116 1.07 16.81 -2.53
CA GLN A 116 1.07 15.49 -1.91
C GLN A 116 0.73 15.58 -0.42
N HIS A 117 1.33 16.52 0.31
CA HIS A 117 1.01 16.72 1.73
C HIS A 117 -0.45 17.12 1.95
N ALA A 118 -1.01 18.00 1.10
CA ALA A 118 -2.42 18.39 1.17
C ALA A 118 -3.34 17.20 0.89
N MET A 119 -3.04 16.40 -0.14
CA MET A 119 -3.78 15.17 -0.44
C MET A 119 -3.73 14.17 0.74
N ASP A 120 -2.56 13.94 1.33
CA ASP A 120 -2.39 13.04 2.47
C ASP A 120 -3.14 13.55 3.71
N ALA A 121 -3.04 14.85 4.00
CA ALA A 121 -3.77 15.49 5.10
C ALA A 121 -5.28 15.40 4.91
N TRP A 122 -5.77 15.66 3.69
CA TRP A 122 -7.18 15.52 3.34
C TRP A 122 -7.67 14.09 3.52
N ALA A 123 -6.92 13.09 3.03
CA ALA A 123 -7.24 11.68 3.21
C ALA A 123 -7.32 11.30 4.70
N ARG A 124 -6.43 11.82 5.55
CA ARG A 124 -6.47 11.60 7.01
C ARG A 124 -7.69 12.24 7.66
N ILE A 125 -7.94 13.53 7.39
CA ILE A 125 -9.13 14.26 7.88
C ILE A 125 -10.40 13.50 7.55
N LYS A 126 -10.49 13.06 6.30
CA LYS A 126 -11.60 12.27 5.78
C LYS A 126 -11.71 10.93 6.51
N GLY A 127 -10.65 10.11 6.50
CA GLY A 127 -10.65 8.77 7.10
C GLY A 127 -10.96 8.78 8.60
N TRP A 128 -10.45 9.77 9.32
CA TRP A 128 -10.66 9.95 10.76
C TRP A 128 -11.91 10.76 11.12
N ARG A 129 -12.74 11.13 10.14
CA ARG A 129 -13.97 11.91 10.33
C ARG A 129 -13.74 13.20 11.13
N VAL A 130 -12.60 13.87 10.92
CA VAL A 130 -12.26 15.12 11.61
C VAL A 130 -13.29 16.20 11.26
N PRO A 131 -13.93 16.86 12.24
CA PRO A 131 -14.94 17.87 12.00
C PRO A 131 -14.43 19.06 11.16
N GLU A 132 -15.34 19.64 10.37
CA GLU A 132 -15.03 20.79 9.49
C GLU A 132 -14.49 22.01 10.24
N GLN A 133 -14.93 22.21 11.48
CA GLN A 133 -14.47 23.33 12.32
C GLN A 133 -13.00 23.16 12.74
N GLU A 134 -12.54 21.93 12.96
CA GLU A 134 -11.21 21.65 13.49
C GLU A 134 -10.12 21.81 12.43
N TYR A 135 -10.28 21.20 11.25
CA TYR A 135 -9.26 21.30 10.20
C TYR A 135 -9.27 22.66 9.48
N ARG A 136 -10.34 23.47 9.67
CA ARG A 136 -10.38 24.83 9.14
C ARG A 136 -9.79 25.88 10.06
N ALA A 137 -9.58 25.55 11.33
CA ALA A 137 -9.00 26.48 12.29
C ALA A 137 -7.54 26.80 11.91
N PRO A 138 -7.16 28.08 11.78
CA PRO A 138 -5.83 28.48 11.35
C PRO A 138 -4.88 28.56 12.56
N TRP A 139 -4.43 27.40 13.04
CA TRP A 139 -3.52 27.30 14.19
C TRP A 139 -2.12 27.86 13.88
N ASP A 140 -1.68 27.70 12.64
CA ASP A 140 -0.43 28.22 12.09
C ASP A 140 -0.61 28.63 10.60
N GLU A 141 0.50 28.99 9.95
CA GLU A 141 0.52 29.41 8.55
C GLU A 141 0.17 28.26 7.60
N ASP A 142 0.72 27.06 7.84
CA ASP A 142 0.47 25.87 7.03
C ASP A 142 -1.00 25.41 7.11
N ALA A 143 -1.59 25.41 8.31
CA ALA A 143 -3.00 25.11 8.53
C ALA A 143 -3.92 26.15 7.87
N ARG A 144 -3.52 27.43 7.85
CA ARG A 144 -4.25 28.48 7.14
C ARG A 144 -4.22 28.26 5.63
N ALA A 145 -3.05 27.95 5.07
CA ALA A 145 -2.88 27.64 3.66
C ALA A 145 -3.71 26.40 3.27
N PHE A 146 -3.56 25.31 4.03
CA PHE A 146 -4.34 24.07 3.83
C PHE A 146 -5.85 24.30 3.93
N SER A 147 -6.33 25.03 4.94
CA SER A 147 -7.75 25.38 5.12
C SER A 147 -8.30 26.14 3.90
N HIS A 148 -7.50 27.04 3.33
CA HIS A 148 -7.86 27.73 2.09
C HIS A 148 -7.93 26.76 0.90
N TRP A 149 -6.89 25.95 0.68
CA TRP A 149 -6.85 24.97 -0.42
C TRP A 149 -7.99 23.96 -0.32
N ALA A 150 -8.28 23.43 0.88
CA ALA A 150 -9.36 22.48 1.11
C ALA A 150 -10.74 23.08 0.80
N LYS A 151 -10.97 24.37 1.11
CA LYS A 151 -12.22 25.06 0.72
C LYS A 151 -12.35 25.12 -0.81
N VAL A 152 -11.27 25.44 -1.51
CA VAL A 152 -11.24 25.48 -2.98
C VAL A 152 -11.46 24.08 -3.56
N PHE A 153 -10.81 23.05 -3.01
CA PHE A 153 -10.95 21.66 -3.41
C PHE A 153 -12.40 21.18 -3.31
N VAL A 154 -13.05 21.38 -2.16
CA VAL A 154 -14.47 21.02 -1.97
C VAL A 154 -15.37 21.76 -2.95
N ARG A 155 -15.12 23.05 -3.20
CA ARG A 155 -15.89 23.85 -4.17
C ARG A 155 -15.74 23.29 -5.60
N LEU A 156 -14.53 22.96 -6.03
CA LEU A 156 -14.26 22.40 -7.35
C LEU A 156 -14.90 21.01 -7.51
N CYS A 157 -14.79 20.16 -6.49
CA CYS A 157 -15.45 18.86 -6.48
C CYS A 157 -16.96 18.99 -6.66
N ARG A 158 -17.61 19.90 -5.93
CA ARG A 158 -19.04 20.17 -6.09
C ARG A 158 -19.40 20.71 -7.48
N THR A 159 -18.58 21.61 -8.01
CA THR A 159 -18.84 22.28 -9.31
C THR A 159 -18.74 21.31 -10.48
N HIS A 160 -17.74 20.41 -10.46
CA HIS A 160 -17.50 19.46 -11.53
C HIS A 160 -18.13 18.08 -11.30
N ASN A 161 -18.94 17.94 -10.24
CA ASN A 161 -19.53 16.67 -9.82
C ASN A 161 -18.47 15.57 -9.64
N TRP A 162 -17.40 15.89 -8.91
CA TRP A 162 -16.35 14.96 -8.49
C TRP A 162 -16.47 14.63 -7.01
N THR A 163 -15.92 13.48 -6.62
CA THR A 163 -15.84 13.06 -5.22
C THR A 163 -14.45 12.55 -4.88
N ASP A 164 -14.00 12.86 -3.66
CA ASP A 164 -12.78 12.28 -3.10
C ASP A 164 -13.02 10.83 -2.64
N PRO A 165 -11.96 10.00 -2.53
CA PRO A 165 -12.08 8.61 -2.07
C PRO A 165 -12.76 8.47 -0.70
N GLY A 166 -12.50 9.41 0.20
CA GLY A 166 -13.09 9.40 1.52
C GLY A 166 -14.60 9.58 1.49
N SER A 167 -15.08 10.59 0.78
CA SER A 167 -16.50 10.85 0.59
C SER A 167 -17.21 9.80 -0.27
N ALA A 168 -16.52 9.22 -1.25
CA ALA A 168 -17.04 8.09 -2.01
C ALA A 168 -17.28 6.88 -1.11
N LEU A 169 -16.38 6.60 -0.17
CA LEU A 169 -16.54 5.52 0.80
C LEU A 169 -17.76 5.75 1.72
N ASP A 170 -17.99 6.97 2.20
CA ASP A 170 -19.21 7.28 2.99
C ASP A 170 -20.48 7.00 2.17
N ALA A 171 -20.53 7.43 0.92
CA ALA A 171 -21.68 7.19 0.04
C ALA A 171 -21.86 5.70 -0.30
N LEU A 172 -20.76 4.95 -0.43
CA LEU A 172 -20.80 3.50 -0.62
C LEU A 172 -21.36 2.79 0.61
N ILE A 173 -20.95 3.18 1.83
CA ILE A 173 -21.48 2.65 3.09
C ILE A 173 -23.01 2.83 3.15
N GLU A 174 -23.52 4.01 2.79
CA GLU A 174 -24.97 4.27 2.77
C GLU A 174 -25.70 3.42 1.72
N ALA A 175 -25.12 3.26 0.53
CA ALA A 175 -25.68 2.42 -0.51
C ALA A 175 -25.72 0.92 -0.11
N ILE A 176 -24.71 0.46 0.63
CA ILE A 176 -24.69 -0.88 1.23
C ILE A 176 -25.82 -1.03 2.26
N ARG A 177 -25.99 -0.06 3.16
CA ARG A 177 -27.08 -0.07 4.15
C ARG A 177 -28.46 -0.11 3.49
N ALA A 178 -28.60 0.62 2.40
CA ALA A 178 -29.82 0.65 1.59
C ALA A 178 -30.02 -0.60 0.71
N LYS A 179 -29.04 -1.52 0.67
CA LYS A 179 -29.02 -2.72 -0.19
C LYS A 179 -29.13 -2.40 -1.68
N GLU A 180 -28.54 -1.28 -2.09
CA GLU A 180 -28.48 -0.87 -3.50
C GLU A 180 -27.31 -1.51 -4.27
N ILE A 181 -26.37 -2.13 -3.55
CA ILE A 181 -25.15 -2.73 -4.08
C ILE A 181 -25.05 -4.18 -3.59
N ASP A 182 -24.69 -5.07 -4.51
CA ASP A 182 -24.35 -6.45 -4.18
C ASP A 182 -22.91 -6.53 -3.69
N ILE A 183 -22.70 -7.25 -2.60
CA ILE A 183 -21.42 -7.30 -1.91
C ILE A 183 -20.98 -8.77 -1.85
N PRO A 184 -19.67 -9.04 -2.02
CA PRO A 184 -19.12 -10.37 -1.79
C PRO A 184 -19.50 -10.89 -0.41
N LYS A 185 -19.91 -12.15 -0.32
CA LYS A 185 -20.28 -12.77 0.96
C LYS A 185 -19.10 -12.90 1.93
N ARG A 186 -17.87 -12.79 1.43
CA ARG A 186 -16.66 -12.96 2.21
C ARG A 186 -15.60 -11.91 1.87
N PHE A 187 -15.05 -11.30 2.91
CA PHE A 187 -13.86 -10.46 2.81
C PHE A 187 -12.73 -11.00 3.67
N ILE A 188 -11.51 -10.92 3.12
CA ILE A 188 -10.27 -11.25 3.80
C ILE A 188 -9.44 -9.98 3.91
N LEU A 189 -9.15 -9.52 5.12
CA LEU A 189 -8.38 -8.30 5.37
C LEU A 189 -6.94 -8.67 5.69
N ALA A 190 -6.00 -8.23 4.85
CA ALA A 190 -4.58 -8.58 4.98
C ALA A 190 -3.70 -7.35 5.23
N GLY A 191 -2.90 -7.43 6.30
CA GLY A 191 -1.83 -6.48 6.62
C GLY A 191 -2.28 -5.13 7.21
N PHE A 192 -3.52 -5.05 7.73
CA PHE A 192 -4.02 -3.86 8.43
C PHE A 192 -3.61 -3.92 9.90
N ASP A 193 -2.79 -2.97 10.34
CA ASP A 193 -2.43 -2.80 11.75
C ASP A 193 -3.51 -2.01 12.52
N GLU A 194 -4.06 -0.99 11.87
CA GLU A 194 -5.12 -0.13 12.39
C GLU A 194 -6.11 0.20 11.27
N PHE A 195 -7.38 0.33 11.63
CA PHE A 195 -8.43 0.81 10.74
C PHE A 195 -8.84 2.22 11.15
N THR A 196 -8.96 3.11 10.17
CA THR A 196 -9.57 4.42 10.40
C THR A 196 -11.04 4.26 10.82
N PRO A 197 -11.60 5.22 11.59
CA PRO A 197 -13.02 5.21 11.96
C PRO A 197 -13.98 5.00 10.77
N ARG A 198 -13.68 5.56 9.60
CA ARG A 198 -14.50 5.32 8.39
C ARG A 198 -14.36 3.88 7.86
N GLN A 199 -13.17 3.30 7.90
CA GLN A 199 -12.99 1.90 7.53
C GLN A 199 -13.69 0.97 8.52
N GLN A 200 -13.64 1.27 9.83
CA GLN A 200 -14.39 0.51 10.83
C GLN A 200 -15.88 0.54 10.54
N ASP A 201 -16.45 1.71 10.24
CA ASP A 201 -17.86 1.86 9.85
C ASP A 201 -18.24 1.04 8.61
N LEU A 202 -17.34 0.95 7.61
CA LEU A 202 -17.50 0.04 6.49
C LEU A 202 -17.54 -1.42 6.95
N LEU A 203 -16.57 -1.86 7.74
CA LEU A 203 -16.48 -3.25 8.19
C LEU A 203 -17.69 -3.65 9.02
N GLU A 204 -18.17 -2.78 9.91
CA GLU A 204 -19.39 -2.98 10.69
C GLU A 204 -20.61 -3.08 9.76
N THR A 205 -20.71 -2.19 8.78
CA THR A 205 -21.80 -2.18 7.80
C THR A 205 -21.81 -3.45 6.93
N LEU A 206 -20.64 -3.94 6.51
CA LEU A 206 -20.49 -5.21 5.78
C LEU A 206 -20.91 -6.39 6.67
N GLY A 207 -20.44 -6.45 7.91
CA GLY A 207 -20.80 -7.50 8.87
C GLY A 207 -22.29 -7.56 9.15
N ASN A 208 -22.93 -6.40 9.34
CA ASN A 208 -24.38 -6.29 9.54
C ASN A 208 -25.19 -6.71 8.29
N SER A 209 -24.58 -6.64 7.11
CA SER A 209 -25.18 -7.11 5.85
C SER A 209 -25.04 -8.63 5.64
N GLY A 210 -24.45 -9.35 6.60
CA GLY A 210 -24.26 -10.81 6.55
C GLY A 210 -22.95 -11.24 5.88
N THR A 211 -22.03 -10.30 5.65
CA THR A 211 -20.73 -10.59 5.04
C THR A 211 -19.76 -11.14 6.08
N GLN A 212 -19.13 -12.27 5.79
CA GLN A 212 -18.11 -12.86 6.64
C GLN A 212 -16.78 -12.11 6.47
N ILE A 213 -16.29 -11.49 7.55
CA ILE A 213 -15.02 -10.77 7.54
C ILE A 213 -13.97 -11.60 8.28
N THR A 214 -12.86 -11.90 7.62
CA THR A 214 -11.73 -12.64 8.20
C THR A 214 -10.49 -11.77 8.16
N HIS A 215 -9.79 -11.64 9.29
CA HIS A 215 -8.48 -11.00 9.33
C HIS A 215 -7.41 -12.05 9.02
N TRP A 216 -6.68 -11.83 7.94
CA TRP A 216 -5.50 -12.61 7.63
C TRP A 216 -4.27 -11.92 8.21
N ALA A 217 -3.62 -12.62 9.14
CA ALA A 217 -2.26 -12.34 9.52
C ALA A 217 -1.39 -13.49 9.00
N PRO A 218 -0.19 -13.21 8.46
CA PRO A 218 0.76 -14.27 8.23
C PRO A 218 0.95 -14.99 9.58
N GLN A 219 0.82 -16.32 9.58
CA GLN A 219 1.12 -17.06 10.81
C GLN A 219 2.51 -16.62 11.27
N PRO A 220 2.66 -16.12 12.52
CA PRO A 220 3.98 -15.78 13.00
C PRO A 220 4.82 -17.00 12.77
N TYR A 221 5.96 -16.83 12.08
CA TYR A 221 6.87 -17.92 11.78
C TYR A 221 7.04 -18.68 13.10
N ARG A 222 6.45 -19.88 13.20
CA ARG A 222 6.48 -20.66 14.43
C ARG A 222 7.93 -21.00 14.61
N ASN A 223 8.62 -20.17 15.38
CA ASN A 223 10.02 -20.32 15.71
C ASN A 223 10.17 -21.72 16.32
N THR A 224 10.60 -22.68 15.50
CA THR A 224 11.75 -23.48 15.87
C THR A 224 12.74 -22.50 16.45
N ARG A 225 12.99 -22.56 17.77
CA ARG A 225 13.87 -21.64 18.51
C ARG A 225 15.10 -21.27 17.67
N HIS A 226 15.03 -20.17 16.93
CA HIS A 226 16.19 -19.60 16.26
C HIS A 226 16.89 -18.78 17.34
N SER A 227 17.70 -19.47 18.13
CA SER A 227 18.66 -18.90 19.05
C SER A 227 19.64 -18.05 18.24
N GLY A 228 19.49 -16.73 18.25
CA GLY A 228 20.51 -15.83 17.71
C GLY A 228 19.98 -14.58 17.04
N CYS A 229 19.26 -13.72 17.78
CA CYS A 229 19.26 -12.30 17.41
C CYS A 229 20.60 -11.73 17.87
N VAL A 230 21.36 -11.14 16.95
CA VAL A 230 22.66 -10.53 17.24
C VAL A 230 22.57 -9.05 16.93
N ARG A 231 22.94 -8.22 17.90
CA ARG A 231 23.15 -6.79 17.71
C ARG A 231 24.65 -6.53 17.67
N ILE A 232 25.09 -5.80 16.65
CA ILE A 232 26.46 -5.32 16.53
C ILE A 232 26.46 -3.80 16.62
N CYS A 233 27.54 -3.23 17.17
CA CYS A 233 27.79 -1.79 17.14
C CYS A 233 28.88 -1.52 16.10
N LEU A 234 28.66 -0.53 15.26
CA LEU A 234 29.59 -0.09 14.23
C LEU A 234 29.86 1.39 14.42
N ALA A 235 30.99 1.86 13.87
CA ALA A 235 31.49 3.21 14.14
C ALA A 235 30.65 4.29 13.46
N ASP A 236 30.10 3.98 12.28
CA ASP A 236 29.36 4.91 11.44
C ASP A 236 28.40 4.17 10.49
N GLU A 237 27.56 4.95 9.80
CA GLU A 237 26.56 4.47 8.85
C GLU A 237 27.18 3.73 7.65
N GLU A 238 28.38 4.13 7.20
CA GLU A 238 29.04 3.47 6.06
C GLU A 238 29.48 2.05 6.44
N LYS A 239 30.01 1.87 7.66
CA LYS A 239 30.34 0.55 8.21
C LYS A 239 29.10 -0.31 8.45
N GLU A 240 27.98 0.28 8.86
CA GLU A 240 26.70 -0.42 8.95
C GLU A 240 26.27 -0.99 7.60
N LEU A 241 26.33 -0.19 6.54
CA LEU A 241 26.00 -0.63 5.18
C LEU A 241 26.96 -1.70 4.67
N GLU A 242 28.27 -1.53 4.86
CA GLU A 242 29.27 -2.53 4.48
C GLU A 242 29.03 -3.86 5.19
N ALA A 243 28.76 -3.83 6.50
CA ALA A 243 28.52 -5.03 7.29
C ALA A 243 27.24 -5.74 6.85
N ALA A 244 26.16 -5.00 6.59
CA ALA A 244 24.91 -5.55 6.07
C ALA A 244 25.10 -6.20 4.69
N ALA A 245 25.84 -5.56 3.78
CA ALA A 245 26.13 -6.10 2.45
C ALA A 245 27.01 -7.35 2.51
N ARG A 246 28.06 -7.36 3.35
CA ARG A 246 28.91 -8.55 3.56
C ARG A 246 28.13 -9.70 4.19
N TRP A 247 27.26 -9.40 5.14
CA TRP A 247 26.38 -10.39 5.77
C TRP A 247 25.45 -11.03 4.74
N ALA A 248 24.79 -10.21 3.91
CA ALA A 248 23.93 -10.70 2.85
C ALA A 248 24.68 -11.57 1.84
N ARG A 249 25.88 -11.15 1.42
CA ARG A 249 26.75 -11.94 0.54
C ARG A 249 27.09 -13.30 1.16
N ALA A 250 27.50 -13.32 2.42
CA ALA A 250 27.86 -14.56 3.12
C ALA A 250 26.68 -15.54 3.22
N LEU A 251 25.45 -15.04 3.35
CA LEU A 251 24.25 -15.90 3.34
C LEU A 251 23.99 -16.50 1.95
N ILE A 252 24.15 -15.70 0.88
CA ILE A 252 23.99 -16.16 -0.51
C ILE A 252 25.04 -17.23 -0.82
N GLU A 253 26.31 -16.98 -0.50
CA GLU A 253 27.42 -17.91 -0.75
C GLU A 253 27.27 -19.21 0.05
N ARG A 254 26.62 -19.16 1.22
CA ARG A 254 26.28 -20.36 2.01
C ARG A 254 25.06 -21.12 1.48
N GLY A 255 24.41 -20.63 0.42
CA GLY A 255 23.23 -21.26 -0.17
C GLY A 255 21.99 -21.16 0.70
N VAL A 256 21.88 -20.13 1.55
CA VAL A 256 20.65 -19.91 2.33
C VAL A 256 19.50 -19.65 1.36
N ALA A 257 18.49 -20.51 1.41
CA ALA A 257 17.34 -20.43 0.52
C ALA A 257 16.42 -19.27 0.91
N GLY A 258 15.96 -18.53 -0.11
CA GLY A 258 14.96 -17.48 0.02
C GLY A 258 15.51 -16.05 -0.12
N PRO A 259 14.61 -15.05 -0.21
CA PRO A 259 15.01 -13.66 -0.31
C PRO A 259 15.63 -13.17 1.00
N ILE A 260 16.79 -12.52 0.92
CA ILE A 260 17.42 -11.83 2.05
C ILE A 260 16.88 -10.40 2.08
N GLY A 261 16.14 -10.06 3.12
CA GLY A 261 15.61 -8.72 3.34
C GLY A 261 16.57 -7.87 4.17
N ILE A 262 16.82 -6.63 3.73
CA ILE A 262 17.58 -5.63 4.48
C ILE A 262 16.71 -4.39 4.59
N VAL A 263 16.46 -3.94 5.81
CA VAL A 263 15.57 -2.82 6.10
C VAL A 263 16.41 -1.62 6.54
N ILE A 264 16.34 -0.54 5.76
CA ILE A 264 17.04 0.72 6.02
C ILE A 264 15.97 1.80 6.22
N PRO A 265 15.78 2.32 7.44
CA PRO A 265 14.70 3.27 7.74
C PRO A 265 14.69 4.53 6.87
N ALA A 266 15.87 5.08 6.54
CA ALA A 266 16.03 6.32 5.77
C ALA A 266 16.56 6.11 4.34
N LEU A 267 16.14 5.01 3.68
CA LEU A 267 16.67 4.61 2.38
C LEU A 267 16.65 5.72 1.31
N THR A 268 15.61 6.56 1.28
CA THR A 268 15.47 7.62 0.27
C THR A 268 16.63 8.61 0.30
N GLY A 269 17.10 9.01 1.50
CA GLY A 269 18.23 9.92 1.66
C GLY A 269 19.59 9.24 1.43
N MET A 270 19.66 7.93 1.60
CA MET A 270 20.91 7.16 1.55
C MET A 270 21.05 6.31 0.27
N ARG A 271 20.09 6.37 -0.64
CA ARG A 271 19.96 5.44 -1.77
C ARG A 271 21.25 5.31 -2.58
N SER A 272 21.90 6.43 -2.90
CA SER A 272 23.13 6.43 -3.68
C SER A 272 24.29 5.73 -2.95
N ALA A 273 24.43 5.97 -1.65
CA ALA A 273 25.45 5.32 -0.83
C ALA A 273 25.18 3.82 -0.69
N VAL A 274 23.92 3.44 -0.44
CA VAL A 274 23.48 2.05 -0.35
C VAL A 274 23.80 1.30 -1.65
N LEU A 275 23.38 1.82 -2.81
CA LEU A 275 23.64 1.18 -4.10
C LEU A 275 25.15 1.00 -4.35
N ARG A 276 25.94 2.06 -4.12
CA ARG A 276 27.40 2.00 -4.29
C ARG A 276 28.06 0.89 -3.45
N VAL A 277 27.69 0.78 -2.17
CA VAL A 277 28.26 -0.22 -1.24
C VAL A 277 27.79 -1.62 -1.59
N PHE A 278 26.49 -1.80 -1.83
CA PHE A 278 25.90 -3.09 -2.14
C PHE A 278 26.36 -3.64 -3.48
N ASP A 279 26.39 -2.83 -4.55
CA ASP A 279 26.90 -3.25 -5.85
C ASP A 279 28.39 -3.60 -5.78
N GLY A 280 29.18 -2.81 -5.05
CA GLY A 280 30.60 -3.08 -4.86
C GLY A 280 30.90 -4.42 -4.15
N ILE A 281 30.01 -4.90 -3.29
CA ILE A 281 30.21 -6.14 -2.52
C ILE A 281 29.52 -7.34 -3.19
N LEU A 282 28.28 -7.18 -3.66
CA LEU A 282 27.47 -8.26 -4.23
C LEU A 282 27.75 -8.51 -5.72
N ARG A 283 28.22 -7.50 -6.44
CA ARG A 283 28.52 -7.57 -7.89
C ARG A 283 29.91 -6.99 -8.20
N PRO A 284 30.98 -7.55 -7.62
CA PRO A 284 32.34 -7.02 -7.83
C PRO A 284 32.74 -7.05 -9.32
N GLU A 285 32.24 -8.02 -10.08
CA GLU A 285 32.49 -8.21 -11.52
C GLU A 285 31.94 -7.06 -12.38
N ALA A 286 30.85 -6.41 -11.97
CA ALA A 286 30.25 -5.30 -12.72
C ALA A 286 31.11 -4.03 -12.72
N LYS A 287 32.08 -3.92 -11.80
CA LYS A 287 33.04 -2.80 -11.78
C LYS A 287 34.13 -2.94 -12.86
N TYR A 288 34.49 -4.17 -13.24
CA TYR A 288 35.55 -4.42 -14.22
C TYR A 288 35.05 -4.33 -15.67
N ALA A 289 33.74 -4.48 -15.91
CA ALA A 289 33.15 -4.41 -17.25
C ALA A 289 33.09 -2.99 -17.84
N ILE A 290 33.30 -1.94 -17.03
CA ILE A 290 33.30 -0.54 -17.50
C ILE A 290 34.72 -0.07 -17.85
N GLU A 291 35.76 -0.71 -17.32
CA GLU A 291 37.16 -0.36 -17.62
C GLU A 291 37.69 -0.98 -18.92
N GLU A 292 37.08 -2.06 -19.44
CA GLU A 292 37.51 -2.69 -20.70
C GLU A 292 36.97 -2.02 -21.98
N LEU A 293 36.07 -1.04 -21.87
CA LEU A 293 35.52 -0.31 -23.04
C LEU A 293 36.25 1.00 -23.36
N ASP A 294 37.27 1.37 -22.57
CA ASP A 294 38.08 2.60 -22.74
C ASP A 294 39.56 2.32 -23.11
N THR A 295 39.86 1.13 -23.65
CA THR A 295 41.17 0.79 -24.28
C THR A 295 41.00 0.46 -25.75
#